data_AF-A0A4Q9N629-F1
#
_entry.id   AF-A0A4Q9N629-F1
#
_cell.length_a   1.000
_cell.length_b   1.000
_cell.length_c   1.000
_cell.angle_alpha   90.00
_cell.angle_beta   90.00
_cell.angle_gamma   90.00
#
_symmetry.space_group_name_H-M   'P 1'
#
loop_
_entity.id
_entity.type
_entity.pdbx_description
1 polymer ?
#
loop_
_entity_poly.entity_id
_entity_poly.type
_entity_poly.pdbx_seq_one_letter_code
_entity_poly.pdbx_strand_id
1 'polypeptide(L)'
;MLLTCLMPSRYQGIHLGGWSKAAILFDTDGRFSTSRLHELLISRLSRLFGRDGTHHTNVTIDLEDLATQCLENLHIFRPTSSAQLAISLTHLPKYHATNSRLQDTEIGLLSIDSLSAFYWRDRYSLEQLRDATDGSSHATLPPNPLYYVVKALQDFRVSHRPVILLSNWGLNAFSKPSAPGEPESPFYRQHLHPFPAPFEAHGAAEAISNIQNSQRERSASVDPSRDSPAGRARRQANLSRLPLHYHITLHPAPIDPFPASYTLAEAIAQEHMRAALVNKGEIQGLLRTPGSSDVREFAFRIGDREIFVDEPERPP
;
A
#
# COMPACT_ATOMS: atom_id res chain seq x y z
N MET A 1 -8.08 7.17 -4.82
CA MET A 1 -6.85 7.66 -5.49
C MET A 1 -6.77 7.27 -6.95
N LEU A 2 -6.90 5.98 -7.32
CA LEU A 2 -6.90 5.53 -8.73
C LEU A 2 -7.84 6.36 -9.63
N LEU A 3 -9.13 6.47 -9.26
CA LEU A 3 -10.11 7.29 -9.99
C LEU A 3 -9.64 8.74 -10.17
N THR A 4 -9.16 9.37 -9.10
CA THR A 4 -8.67 10.75 -9.15
C THR A 4 -7.46 10.90 -10.08
N CYS A 5 -6.57 9.90 -10.14
CA CYS A 5 -5.43 9.95 -11.06
C CYS A 5 -5.88 9.94 -12.53
N LEU A 6 -6.78 9.01 -12.86
CA LEU A 6 -7.24 8.75 -14.23
C LEU A 6 -8.19 9.82 -14.77
N MET A 7 -9.04 10.36 -13.90
CA MET A 7 -10.00 11.39 -14.30
C MET A 7 -9.29 12.66 -14.78
N PRO A 8 -9.85 13.37 -15.76
CA PRO A 8 -9.31 14.65 -16.16
C PRO A 8 -9.54 15.72 -15.10
N SER A 9 -8.69 16.74 -15.08
CA SER A 9 -8.89 17.92 -14.22
C SER A 9 -10.11 18.74 -14.63
N ARG A 10 -10.34 18.86 -15.95
CA ARG A 10 -11.49 19.54 -16.55
C ARG A 10 -11.99 18.81 -17.78
N TYR A 11 -13.29 18.86 -18.03
CA TYR A 11 -13.91 18.32 -19.24
C TYR A 11 -15.03 19.24 -19.70
N GLN A 12 -14.97 19.70 -20.96
CA GLN A 12 -15.96 20.62 -21.54
C GLN A 12 -16.25 21.85 -20.64
N GLY A 13 -15.22 22.40 -19.99
CA GLY A 13 -15.32 23.56 -19.10
C GLY A 13 -15.62 23.24 -17.63
N ILE A 14 -16.17 22.07 -17.34
CA ILE A 14 -16.51 21.59 -15.99
C ILE A 14 -15.25 21.12 -15.27
N HIS A 15 -15.08 21.50 -14.00
CA HIS A 15 -13.95 21.09 -13.19
C HIS A 15 -14.24 19.76 -12.49
N LEU A 16 -13.55 18.70 -12.90
CA LEU A 16 -13.76 17.34 -12.38
C LEU A 16 -12.76 16.97 -11.27
N GLY A 17 -11.69 17.76 -11.08
CA GLY A 17 -10.75 17.58 -9.97
C GLY A 17 -9.85 16.35 -10.07
N GLY A 18 -9.77 15.71 -11.24
CA GLY A 18 -8.80 14.66 -11.52
C GLY A 18 -7.40 15.18 -11.84
N TRP A 19 -6.43 14.27 -11.95
CA TRP A 19 -5.03 14.62 -12.23
C TRP A 19 -4.69 14.62 -13.72
N SER A 20 -5.53 14.03 -14.58
CA SER A 20 -5.21 13.80 -16.00
C SER A 20 -3.89 13.04 -16.19
N LYS A 21 -3.64 12.00 -15.38
CA LYS A 21 -2.37 11.26 -15.39
C LYS A 21 -2.58 9.76 -15.55
N ALA A 22 -1.55 9.07 -16.00
CA ALA A 22 -1.55 7.62 -16.06
C ALA A 22 -1.36 6.98 -14.69
N ALA A 23 -2.00 5.83 -14.50
CA ALA A 23 -1.86 5.01 -13.30
C ALA A 23 -1.35 3.62 -13.67
N ILE A 24 -0.40 3.14 -12.88
CA ILE A 24 0.15 1.79 -12.99
C ILE A 24 -0.27 1.01 -11.76
N LEU A 25 -0.86 -0.16 -11.98
CA LEU A 25 -1.27 -1.07 -10.92
C LEU A 25 -0.56 -2.41 -11.08
N PHE A 26 0.13 -2.85 -10.03
CA PHE A 26 0.57 -4.22 -9.86
C PHE A 26 -0.45 -4.96 -8.99
N ASP A 27 -1.29 -5.77 -9.64
CA ASP A 27 -2.27 -6.65 -9.00
C ASP A 27 -1.62 -8.02 -8.75
N THR A 28 -1.00 -8.17 -7.59
CA THR A 28 -0.18 -9.34 -7.24
C THR A 28 -1.01 -10.49 -6.68
N ASP A 29 -2.21 -10.18 -6.14
CA ASP A 29 -3.16 -11.16 -5.60
C ASP A 29 -4.28 -11.51 -6.60
N GLY A 30 -4.34 -10.86 -7.77
CA GLY A 30 -5.36 -11.11 -8.79
C GLY A 30 -6.77 -10.66 -8.39
N ARG A 31 -6.88 -9.74 -7.44
CA ARG A 31 -8.17 -9.32 -6.84
C ARG A 31 -8.73 -8.04 -7.46
N PHE A 32 -7.96 -7.35 -8.29
CA PHE A 32 -8.42 -6.11 -8.90
C PHE A 32 -9.49 -6.34 -9.95
N SER A 33 -10.64 -5.65 -9.81
CA SER A 33 -11.74 -5.67 -10.76
C SER A 33 -11.82 -4.37 -11.57
N THR A 34 -11.50 -4.44 -12.86
CA THR A 34 -11.64 -3.31 -13.79
C THR A 34 -13.10 -2.90 -13.95
N SER A 35 -14.03 -3.87 -13.99
CA SER A 35 -15.48 -3.61 -14.05
C SER A 35 -15.93 -2.80 -12.84
N ARG A 36 -15.43 -3.16 -11.65
CA ARG A 36 -15.73 -2.41 -10.43
C ARG A 36 -15.20 -0.97 -10.49
N LEU A 37 -13.98 -0.79 -10.98
CA LEU A 37 -13.41 0.55 -11.15
C LEU A 37 -14.23 1.37 -12.15
N HIS A 38 -14.67 0.77 -13.25
CA HIS A 38 -15.51 1.39 -14.27
C HIS A 38 -16.84 1.87 -13.69
N GLU A 39 -17.55 1.03 -12.94
CA GLU A 39 -18.81 1.41 -12.26
C GLU A 39 -18.63 2.60 -11.32
N LEU A 40 -17.56 2.59 -10.52
CA LEU A 40 -17.24 3.69 -9.60
C LEU A 40 -16.89 4.97 -10.37
N LEU A 41 -16.22 4.85 -11.51
CA LEU A 41 -15.87 5.97 -12.37
C LEU A 41 -17.11 6.61 -12.99
N ILE A 42 -17.98 5.80 -13.60
CA ILE A 42 -19.26 6.26 -14.18
C ILE A 42 -20.09 6.97 -13.12
N SER A 43 -20.30 6.33 -11.97
CA SER A 43 -21.08 6.91 -10.87
C SER A 43 -20.52 8.26 -10.40
N ARG A 44 -19.19 8.36 -10.25
CA ARG A 44 -18.53 9.62 -9.87
C ARG A 44 -18.70 10.69 -10.94
N LEU A 45 -18.53 10.35 -12.22
CA LEU A 45 -18.75 11.28 -13.33
C LEU A 45 -20.20 11.76 -13.37
N SER A 46 -21.18 10.84 -13.33
CA SER A 46 -22.61 11.18 -13.30
C SER A 46 -22.94 12.17 -12.19
N ARG A 47 -22.38 11.98 -10.99
CA ARG A 47 -22.60 12.90 -9.87
C ARG A 47 -22.00 14.28 -10.10
N LEU A 48 -20.77 14.36 -10.64
CA LEU A 48 -20.13 15.64 -10.91
C LEU A 48 -20.89 16.45 -11.95
N PHE A 49 -21.37 15.80 -13.02
CA PHE A 49 -22.21 16.45 -14.02
C PHE A 49 -23.62 16.78 -13.52
N GLY A 50 -24.17 15.98 -12.59
CA GLY A 50 -25.48 16.26 -11.98
C GLY A 50 -25.48 17.39 -10.93
N ARG A 51 -24.31 17.74 -10.36
CA ARG A 51 -24.20 18.76 -9.30
C ARG A 51 -24.15 20.19 -9.85
N ASP A 52 -23.65 20.37 -11.08
CA ASP A 52 -23.58 21.67 -11.77
C ASP A 52 -24.86 21.99 -12.56
N GLY A 53 -26.04 21.75 -11.97
CA GLY A 53 -27.38 21.87 -12.59
C GLY A 53 -27.80 23.26 -13.12
N THR A 54 -26.86 24.15 -13.39
CA THR A 54 -27.09 25.47 -13.99
C THR A 54 -26.02 25.74 -15.05
N HIS A 55 -26.44 25.79 -16.32
CA HIS A 55 -25.78 26.27 -17.57
C HIS A 55 -25.67 25.17 -18.65
N HIS A 56 -26.66 25.07 -19.55
CA HIS A 56 -26.64 25.73 -20.88
C HIS A 56 -25.71 25.12 -21.96
N THR A 57 -25.52 23.81 -21.98
CA THR A 57 -25.08 23.13 -23.21
C THR A 57 -25.96 21.91 -23.50
N ASN A 58 -26.66 21.94 -24.64
CA ASN A 58 -27.44 20.83 -25.22
C ASN A 58 -26.57 19.62 -25.66
N VAL A 59 -25.39 19.43 -25.06
CA VAL A 59 -24.48 18.35 -25.37
C VAL A 59 -24.75 17.23 -24.39
N THR A 60 -25.36 16.15 -24.87
CA THR A 60 -25.41 14.88 -24.16
C THR A 60 -23.98 14.36 -24.00
N ILE A 61 -23.43 14.43 -22.79
CA ILE A 61 -22.11 13.89 -22.49
C ILE A 61 -22.23 12.37 -22.46
N ASP A 62 -21.48 11.70 -23.33
CA ASP A 62 -21.34 10.26 -23.28
C ASP A 62 -20.36 9.88 -22.14
N LEU A 63 -20.93 9.52 -21.00
CA LEU A 63 -20.16 9.16 -19.81
C LEU A 63 -19.38 7.85 -20.00
N GLU A 64 -19.88 6.95 -20.85
CA GLU A 64 -19.23 5.67 -21.15
C GLU A 64 -17.96 5.89 -21.98
N ASP A 65 -18.04 6.75 -22.99
CA ASP A 65 -16.85 7.14 -23.78
C ASP A 65 -15.81 7.84 -22.91
N LEU A 66 -16.23 8.80 -22.06
CA LEU A 66 -15.32 9.49 -21.14
C LEU A 66 -14.69 8.53 -20.12
N ALA A 67 -15.46 7.60 -19.56
CA ALA A 67 -14.94 6.60 -18.63
C ALA A 67 -13.94 5.67 -19.32
N THR A 68 -14.24 5.25 -20.55
CA THR A 68 -13.34 4.43 -21.37
C THR A 68 -12.03 5.18 -21.61
N GLN A 69 -12.07 6.45 -22.05
CA GLN A 69 -10.89 7.30 -22.23
C GLN A 69 -10.04 7.44 -20.96
N CYS A 70 -10.68 7.58 -19.79
CA CYS A 70 -9.96 7.60 -18.52
C CYS A 70 -9.24 6.27 -18.24
N LEU A 71 -9.90 5.13 -18.52
CA LEU A 71 -9.35 3.80 -18.31
C LEU A 71 -8.24 3.44 -19.31
N GLU A 72 -8.14 4.09 -20.46
CA GLU A 72 -7.02 3.89 -21.39
C GLU A 72 -5.66 4.23 -20.77
N ASN A 73 -5.66 5.10 -19.75
CA ASN A 73 -4.48 5.51 -18.99
C ASN A 73 -4.18 4.60 -17.78
N LEU A 74 -4.92 3.50 -17.59
CA LEU A 74 -4.68 2.50 -16.55
C LEU A 74 -3.93 1.29 -17.11
N HIS A 75 -2.73 1.05 -16.60
CA HIS A 75 -1.91 -0.10 -16.97
C HIS A 75 -1.80 -1.09 -15.81
N ILE A 76 -2.26 -2.33 -16.01
CA ILE A 76 -2.32 -3.37 -14.97
C ILE A 76 -1.31 -4.47 -15.29
N PHE A 77 -0.45 -4.78 -14.32
CA PHE A 77 0.50 -5.88 -14.36
C PHE A 77 0.16 -6.91 -13.28
N ARG A 78 0.26 -8.20 -13.60
CA ARG A 78 -0.04 -9.30 -12.66
C ARG A 78 1.17 -10.21 -12.49
N PRO A 79 2.21 -9.77 -11.76
CA PRO A 79 3.34 -10.63 -11.47
C PRO A 79 2.90 -11.78 -10.55
N THR A 80 3.60 -12.90 -10.65
CA THR A 80 3.32 -14.14 -9.90
C THR A 80 4.41 -14.49 -8.89
N SER A 81 5.43 -13.62 -8.78
CA SER A 81 6.54 -13.74 -7.83
C SER A 81 7.21 -12.38 -7.61
N SER A 82 7.96 -12.25 -6.51
CA SER A 82 8.77 -11.06 -6.23
C SER A 82 9.82 -10.79 -7.32
N ALA A 83 10.38 -11.85 -7.92
CA ALA A 83 11.32 -11.72 -9.03
C ALA A 83 10.64 -11.08 -10.26
N GLN A 84 9.46 -11.57 -10.65
CA GLN A 84 8.71 -11.00 -11.78
C GLN A 84 8.31 -9.55 -11.48
N LEU A 85 7.84 -9.26 -10.27
CA LEU A 85 7.52 -7.88 -9.85
C LEU A 85 8.73 -6.95 -9.95
N ALA A 86 9.90 -7.37 -9.44
CA ALA A 86 11.13 -6.58 -9.51
C ALA A 86 11.58 -6.33 -10.96
N ILE A 87 11.51 -7.35 -11.83
CA ILE A 87 11.83 -7.22 -13.26
C ILE A 87 10.86 -6.25 -13.94
N SER A 88 9.56 -6.39 -13.71
CA SER A 88 8.55 -5.50 -14.29
C SER A 88 8.75 -4.04 -13.85
N LEU A 89 9.04 -3.79 -12.57
CA LEU A 89 9.38 -2.45 -12.07
C LEU A 89 10.66 -1.90 -12.71
N THR A 90 11.68 -2.75 -12.87
CA THR A 90 12.96 -2.37 -13.49
C THR A 90 12.79 -1.95 -14.95
N HIS A 91 11.90 -2.62 -15.69
CA HIS A 91 11.60 -2.31 -17.09
C HIS A 91 10.49 -1.27 -17.28
N LEU A 92 9.87 -0.80 -16.20
CA LEU A 92 8.78 0.17 -16.26
C LEU A 92 9.16 1.49 -16.96
N PRO A 93 10.37 2.06 -16.75
CA PRO A 93 10.82 3.23 -17.52
C PRO A 93 10.83 2.99 -19.04
N LYS A 94 11.29 1.81 -19.47
CA LYS A 94 11.32 1.45 -20.90
C LYS A 94 9.90 1.27 -21.43
N TYR A 95 9.02 0.62 -20.65
CA TYR A 95 7.62 0.47 -21.01
C TYR A 95 6.93 1.83 -21.18
N HIS A 96 7.14 2.75 -20.24
CA HIS A 96 6.66 4.12 -20.31
C HIS A 96 7.12 4.82 -21.59
N ALA A 97 8.41 4.77 -21.91
CA ALA A 97 8.98 5.44 -23.08
C ALA A 97 8.60 4.83 -24.44
N THR A 98 8.06 3.60 -24.48
CA THR A 98 7.81 2.87 -25.74
C THR A 98 6.34 2.58 -26.00
N ASN A 99 5.48 2.69 -24.99
CA ASN A 99 4.06 2.47 -25.15
C ASN A 99 3.38 3.74 -25.67
N SER A 100 2.76 3.66 -26.85
CA SER A 100 2.13 4.80 -27.53
C SER A 100 1.05 5.51 -26.72
N ARG A 101 0.40 4.82 -25.78
CA ARG A 101 -0.64 5.41 -24.90
C ARG A 101 -0.06 6.07 -23.65
N LEU A 102 1.17 5.72 -23.28
CA LEU A 102 1.80 6.14 -22.04
C LEU A 102 2.94 7.14 -22.24
N GLN A 103 3.63 7.10 -23.39
CA GLN A 103 4.85 7.86 -23.67
C GLN A 103 4.68 9.38 -23.54
N ASP A 104 3.48 9.89 -23.80
CA ASP A 104 3.15 11.33 -23.77
C ASP A 104 2.42 11.72 -22.47
N THR A 105 2.24 10.78 -21.53
CA THR A 105 1.44 10.95 -20.31
C THR A 105 2.29 10.70 -19.08
N GLU A 106 2.31 11.67 -18.15
CA GLU A 106 3.00 11.49 -16.87
C GLU A 106 2.32 10.38 -16.04
N ILE A 107 3.14 9.48 -15.48
CA ILE A 107 2.68 8.49 -14.51
C ILE A 107 2.49 9.16 -13.16
N GLY A 108 1.24 9.45 -12.80
CA GLY A 108 0.89 10.10 -11.54
C GLY A 108 0.83 9.15 -10.35
N LEU A 109 0.50 7.89 -10.59
CA LEU A 109 0.27 6.89 -9.54
C LEU A 109 0.87 5.54 -9.91
N LEU A 110 1.64 4.97 -8.99
CA LEU A 110 2.07 3.57 -9.00
C LEU A 110 1.51 2.87 -7.77
N SER A 111 0.65 1.87 -7.96
CA SER A 111 0.05 1.09 -6.88
C SER A 111 0.52 -0.36 -6.94
N ILE A 112 0.84 -0.96 -5.79
CA ILE A 112 1.10 -2.40 -5.65
C ILE A 112 0.15 -2.97 -4.62
N ASP A 113 -0.71 -3.89 -5.06
CA ASP A 113 -1.72 -4.55 -4.23
C ASP A 113 -1.66 -6.08 -4.38
N SER A 114 -1.12 -6.84 -3.43
CA SER A 114 -0.38 -6.45 -2.22
C SER A 114 1.13 -6.71 -2.31
N LEU A 115 1.93 -5.89 -1.65
CA LEU A 115 3.38 -6.09 -1.56
C LEU A 115 3.74 -7.36 -0.76
N SER A 116 2.85 -7.79 0.13
CA SER A 116 2.97 -9.01 0.94
C SER A 116 2.56 -10.30 0.23
N ALA A 117 2.04 -10.25 -1.00
CA ALA A 117 1.48 -11.40 -1.71
C ALA A 117 2.44 -12.61 -1.79
N PHE A 118 3.75 -12.35 -1.97
CA PHE A 118 4.75 -13.39 -2.12
C PHE A 118 5.55 -13.67 -0.84
N TYR A 119 5.22 -13.01 0.28
CA TYR A 119 6.03 -13.03 1.50
C TYR A 119 6.31 -14.45 2.01
N TRP A 120 5.27 -15.27 2.19
CA TRP A 120 5.43 -16.62 2.74
C TRP A 120 6.17 -17.54 1.78
N ARG A 121 5.93 -17.39 0.48
CA ARG A 121 6.63 -18.17 -0.55
C ARG A 121 8.12 -17.83 -0.57
N ASP A 122 8.46 -16.55 -0.59
CA ASP A 122 9.84 -16.08 -0.57
C ASP A 122 10.55 -16.52 0.71
N ARG A 123 9.88 -16.41 1.85
CA ARG A 123 10.40 -16.87 3.15
C ARG A 123 10.70 -18.36 3.13
N TYR A 124 9.75 -19.18 2.70
CA TYR A 124 9.92 -20.63 2.62
C TYR A 124 11.11 -21.01 1.71
N SER A 125 11.22 -20.40 0.54
CA SER A 125 12.34 -20.66 -0.37
C SER A 125 13.70 -20.28 0.23
N LEU A 126 13.76 -19.17 0.99
CA LEU A 126 14.98 -18.77 1.69
C LEU A 126 15.33 -19.71 2.84
N GLU A 127 14.35 -20.22 3.57
CA GLU A 127 14.55 -21.21 4.65
C GLU A 127 15.07 -22.54 4.08
N GLN A 128 14.48 -23.03 2.99
CA GLN A 128 14.97 -24.25 2.31
C GLN A 128 16.41 -24.11 1.81
N LEU A 129 16.79 -22.94 1.28
CA LEU A 129 18.16 -22.67 0.86
C LEU A 129 19.13 -22.65 2.04
N ARG A 130 18.71 -22.12 3.19
CA ARG A 130 19.53 -22.10 4.42
C ARG A 130 19.83 -23.51 4.90
N ASP A 131 18.80 -24.33 5.04
CA ASP A 131 18.94 -25.72 5.48
C ASP A 131 19.88 -26.52 4.57
N ALA A 132 19.84 -26.25 3.26
CA ALA A 132 20.76 -26.88 2.30
C ALA A 132 22.21 -26.40 2.41
N THR A 133 22.43 -25.14 2.81
CA THR A 133 23.77 -24.53 2.93
C THR A 133 24.45 -24.72 4.28
N ASP A 134 23.70 -25.10 5.33
CA ASP A 134 24.25 -25.33 6.68
C ASP A 134 25.32 -26.44 6.73
N GLY A 135 25.42 -27.28 5.68
CA GLY A 135 26.51 -28.23 5.48
C GLY A 135 27.77 -27.67 4.79
N SER A 136 27.75 -26.44 4.29
CA SER A 136 28.86 -25.79 3.56
C SER A 136 29.22 -24.45 4.19
N SER A 137 30.37 -24.38 4.87
CA SER A 137 30.78 -23.28 5.75
C SER A 137 31.04 -21.92 5.07
N HIS A 138 30.79 -21.78 3.76
CA HIS A 138 31.18 -20.62 2.97
C HIS A 138 30.16 -20.13 1.91
N ALA A 139 28.95 -20.72 1.82
CA ALA A 139 27.98 -20.27 0.83
C ALA A 139 27.29 -18.97 1.28
N THR A 140 27.48 -17.88 0.53
CA THR A 140 26.73 -16.63 0.74
C THR A 140 25.28 -16.82 0.29
N LEU A 141 24.33 -16.70 1.23
CA LEU A 141 22.91 -16.79 0.90
C LEU A 141 22.47 -15.65 -0.02
N PRO A 142 21.57 -15.92 -0.99
CA PRO A 142 21.01 -14.86 -1.82
C PRO A 142 20.20 -13.87 -0.97
N PRO A 143 20.15 -12.58 -1.37
CA PRO A 143 19.32 -11.60 -0.68
C PRO A 143 17.84 -11.96 -0.82
N ASN A 144 17.02 -11.49 0.13
CA ASN A 144 15.58 -11.66 0.06
C ASN A 144 15.04 -11.06 -1.25
N PRO A 145 14.19 -11.77 -2.04
CA PRO A 145 13.66 -11.25 -3.30
C PRO A 145 13.00 -9.86 -3.22
N LEU A 146 12.39 -9.52 -2.08
CA LEU A 146 11.81 -8.20 -1.82
C LEU A 146 12.84 -7.07 -1.89
N TYR A 147 14.13 -7.36 -1.63
CA TYR A 147 15.22 -6.40 -1.82
C TYR A 147 15.22 -5.82 -3.23
N TYR A 148 15.07 -6.65 -4.25
CA TYR A 148 15.07 -6.20 -5.64
C TYR A 148 13.82 -5.38 -5.98
N VAL A 149 12.68 -5.71 -5.37
CA VAL A 149 11.43 -4.94 -5.51
C VAL A 149 11.61 -3.54 -4.92
N VAL A 150 12.12 -3.44 -3.68
CA VAL A 150 12.34 -2.15 -3.00
C VAL A 150 13.38 -1.31 -3.72
N LYS A 151 14.45 -1.93 -4.22
CA LYS A 151 15.45 -1.26 -5.05
C LYS A 151 14.83 -0.70 -6.34
N ALA A 152 14.09 -1.52 -7.08
CA ALA A 152 13.44 -1.09 -8.32
C ALA A 152 12.40 0.03 -8.06
N LEU A 153 11.65 -0.04 -6.96
CA LEU A 153 10.75 1.02 -6.53
C LEU A 153 11.47 2.34 -6.25
N GLN A 154 12.61 2.29 -5.56
CA GLN A 154 13.42 3.47 -5.30
C GLN A 154 13.97 4.07 -6.60
N ASP A 155 14.52 3.24 -7.49
CA ASP A 155 15.05 3.66 -8.79
C ASP A 155 13.93 4.30 -9.66
N PHE A 156 12.73 3.71 -9.64
CA PHE A 156 11.55 4.26 -10.34
C PHE A 156 11.06 5.56 -9.71
N ARG A 157 11.00 5.64 -8.37
CA ARG A 157 10.64 6.87 -7.66
C ARG A 157 11.56 8.04 -8.02
N VAL A 158 12.87 7.80 -8.03
CA VAL A 158 13.86 8.85 -8.33
C VAL A 158 13.71 9.36 -9.77
N SER A 159 13.46 8.46 -10.72
CA SER A 159 13.34 8.81 -12.13
C SER A 159 11.99 9.41 -12.53
N HIS A 160 10.87 8.90 -12.01
CA HIS A 160 9.52 9.26 -12.47
C HIS A 160 8.71 10.07 -11.46
N ARG A 161 9.09 10.04 -10.17
CA ARG A 161 8.43 10.75 -9.06
C ARG A 161 6.89 10.54 -8.97
N PRO A 162 6.34 9.34 -9.20
CA PRO A 162 4.90 9.12 -9.01
C PRO A 162 4.56 9.16 -7.52
N VAL A 163 3.27 9.32 -7.21
CA VAL A 163 2.75 8.87 -5.92
C VAL A 163 2.81 7.34 -5.90
N ILE A 164 3.44 6.77 -4.87
CA ILE A 164 3.54 5.30 -4.72
C ILE A 164 2.63 4.86 -3.57
N LEU A 165 1.68 3.97 -3.88
CA LEU A 165 0.81 3.33 -2.91
C LEU A 165 1.16 1.84 -2.82
N LEU A 166 1.39 1.36 -1.60
CA LEU A 166 1.73 -0.03 -1.34
C LEU A 166 0.77 -0.55 -0.28
N SER A 167 0.07 -1.65 -0.55
CA SER A 167 -0.71 -2.36 0.47
C SER A 167 0.09 -3.54 1.02
N ASN A 168 -0.13 -3.87 2.30
CA ASN A 168 0.37 -5.08 2.93
C ASN A 168 -0.61 -5.57 4.00
N TRP A 169 -0.51 -6.85 4.35
CA TRP A 169 -1.29 -7.42 5.45
C TRP A 169 -0.72 -7.02 6.82
N GLY A 170 -1.57 -6.56 7.74
CA GLY A 170 -1.22 -6.35 9.14
C GLY A 170 -1.23 -7.67 9.92
N LEU A 171 -0.07 -8.33 10.06
CA LEU A 171 0.00 -9.66 10.71
C LEU A 171 0.18 -9.60 12.23
N ASN A 172 0.93 -8.62 12.73
CA ASN A 172 1.36 -8.58 14.13
C ASN A 172 0.95 -7.25 14.76
N ALA A 173 -0.19 -7.20 15.46
CA ALA A 173 -0.63 -5.99 16.15
C ALA A 173 0.36 -5.59 17.27
N PHE A 174 0.51 -4.29 17.52
CA PHE A 174 1.23 -3.81 18.69
C PHE A 174 0.40 -4.08 19.95
N SER A 175 1.04 -4.67 20.95
CA SER A 175 0.44 -4.93 22.26
C SER A 175 0.52 -3.73 23.20
N LYS A 176 1.29 -2.68 22.85
CA LYS A 176 1.48 -1.44 23.60
C LYS A 176 1.73 -0.28 22.62
N PRO A 177 1.39 0.98 22.97
CA PRO A 177 1.72 2.16 22.16
C PRO A 177 3.22 2.21 21.82
N SER A 178 3.57 2.66 20.62
CA SER A 178 4.97 2.70 20.17
C SER A 178 5.73 3.90 20.76
N ALA A 179 5.01 4.96 21.13
CA ALA A 179 5.55 6.14 21.79
C ALA A 179 4.64 6.65 22.94
N PRO A 180 5.21 7.34 23.95
CA PRO A 180 4.42 8.01 24.99
C PRO A 180 3.50 9.07 24.38
N GLY A 181 2.19 8.95 24.62
CA GLY A 181 1.18 9.88 24.08
C GLY A 181 0.52 9.44 22.78
N GLU A 182 0.92 8.30 22.19
CA GLU A 182 0.13 7.67 21.13
C GLU A 182 -1.15 7.04 21.74
N PRO A 183 -2.32 7.17 21.08
CA PRO A 183 -3.54 6.47 21.50
C PRO A 183 -3.33 4.95 21.51
N GLU A 184 -4.09 4.22 22.35
CA GLU A 184 -4.20 2.75 22.28
C GLU A 184 -4.88 2.37 20.96
N SER A 185 -4.08 2.35 19.91
CA SER A 185 -4.54 2.24 18.54
C SER A 185 -3.91 1.00 17.89
N PRO A 186 -4.68 0.20 17.12
CA PRO A 186 -4.22 -1.09 16.61
C PRO A 186 -3.30 -0.90 15.42
N PHE A 187 -2.07 -0.44 15.67
CA PHE A 187 -1.01 -0.47 14.67
C PHE A 187 -0.45 -1.89 14.54
N TYR A 188 0.21 -2.18 13.41
CA TYR A 188 0.87 -3.47 13.18
C TYR A 188 2.38 -3.28 12.98
N ARG A 189 3.16 -4.27 13.43
CA ARG A 189 4.61 -4.37 13.16
C ARG A 189 4.88 -4.66 11.69
N GLN A 190 5.97 -4.12 11.18
CA GLN A 190 6.42 -4.39 9.82
C GLN A 190 7.03 -5.79 9.77
N HIS A 191 6.44 -6.68 8.97
CA HIS A 191 6.91 -8.06 8.80
C HIS A 191 7.68 -8.27 7.49
N LEU A 192 7.57 -7.33 6.54
CA LEU A 192 8.30 -7.38 5.27
C LEU A 192 9.75 -6.95 5.49
N HIS A 193 10.70 -7.77 5.04
CA HIS A 193 12.11 -7.47 5.14
C HIS A 193 12.86 -7.85 3.85
N PRO A 194 13.67 -6.95 3.26
CA PRO A 194 13.91 -5.58 3.71
C PRO A 194 12.74 -4.65 3.33
N PHE A 195 12.26 -3.84 4.27
CA PHE A 195 11.27 -2.77 4.01
C PHE A 195 11.44 -1.63 5.04
N PRO A 196 11.13 -0.36 4.70
CA PRO A 196 11.18 0.74 5.66
C PRO A 196 10.25 0.53 6.87
N ALA A 197 10.80 0.64 8.08
CA ALA A 197 10.07 0.54 9.35
C ALA A 197 10.38 1.75 10.26
N PRO A 198 9.96 2.98 9.86
CA PRO A 198 10.35 4.20 10.59
C PRO A 198 9.65 4.40 11.94
N PHE A 199 8.61 3.61 12.24
CA PHE A 199 7.83 3.73 13.48
C PHE A 199 8.23 2.71 14.55
N GLU A 200 9.19 1.85 14.26
CA GLU A 200 9.71 0.90 15.24
C GLU A 200 10.92 1.56 15.91
N ALA A 201 10.90 1.70 17.25
CA ALA A 201 11.95 2.38 18.03
C ALA A 201 13.37 1.82 17.81
N HIS A 202 13.45 0.59 17.32
CA HIS A 202 14.70 -0.12 16.97
C HIS A 202 14.74 -0.56 15.50
N GLY A 203 13.91 0.08 14.66
CA GLY A 203 13.56 -0.28 13.29
C GLY A 203 14.75 -0.52 12.37
N ALA A 204 14.74 -1.69 11.73
CA ALA A 204 15.79 -2.30 10.93
C ALA A 204 17.06 -2.74 11.71
N ALA A 205 17.59 -1.97 12.66
CA ALA A 205 18.84 -2.34 13.34
C ALA A 205 18.68 -3.55 14.28
N GLU A 206 17.60 -3.63 15.06
CA GLU A 206 17.31 -4.81 15.89
C GLU A 206 16.72 -5.95 15.07
N ALA A 207 15.93 -5.72 14.02
CA ALA A 207 15.45 -6.80 13.16
C ALA A 207 16.62 -7.48 12.43
N ILE A 208 17.56 -6.68 11.89
CA ILE A 208 18.83 -7.14 11.34
C ILE A 208 19.68 -7.75 12.46
N SER A 209 19.77 -7.12 13.63
CA SER A 209 20.53 -7.68 14.77
C SER A 209 19.91 -8.94 15.32
N ASN A 210 18.60 -9.17 15.26
CA ASN A 210 17.94 -10.39 15.75
C ASN A 210 18.05 -11.50 14.72
N ILE A 211 18.02 -11.17 13.42
CA ILE A 211 18.40 -12.09 12.34
C ILE A 211 19.91 -12.41 12.39
N GLN A 212 20.76 -11.44 12.75
CA GLN A 212 22.22 -11.62 12.86
C GLN A 212 22.65 -12.23 14.20
N ASN A 213 21.91 -12.03 15.28
CA ASN A 213 22.16 -12.60 16.60
C ASN A 213 21.68 -14.05 16.65
N SER A 214 20.56 -14.38 15.98
CA SER A 214 20.23 -15.79 15.69
C SER A 214 21.25 -16.46 14.76
N GLN A 215 22.07 -15.69 14.04
CA GLN A 215 23.25 -16.17 13.30
C GLN A 215 24.55 -16.19 14.15
N ARG A 216 24.62 -15.51 15.30
CA ARG A 216 25.85 -15.34 16.11
C ARG A 216 25.95 -16.22 17.35
N GLU A 217 24.87 -16.87 17.77
CA GLU A 217 24.89 -17.78 18.93
C GLU A 217 25.72 -19.07 18.73
N ARG A 218 26.50 -19.21 17.64
CA ARG A 218 27.42 -20.35 17.45
C ARG A 218 28.84 -20.01 16.98
N SER A 219 29.33 -18.79 17.18
CA SER A 219 30.78 -18.55 17.07
C SER A 219 31.21 -17.33 17.88
N ALA A 220 31.83 -17.62 19.03
CA ALA A 220 32.45 -16.61 19.88
C ALA A 220 33.74 -16.06 19.27
N SER A 221 34.03 -14.82 19.66
CA SER A 221 35.26 -14.03 19.47
C SER A 221 35.49 -13.44 18.08
N VAL A 222 35.43 -12.10 17.98
CA VAL A 222 36.52 -11.21 17.54
C VAL A 222 36.10 -9.75 17.75
N ASP A 223 37.05 -8.98 18.27
CA ASP A 223 37.06 -7.58 18.73
C ASP A 223 36.71 -6.54 17.62
N PRO A 224 35.92 -5.46 17.86
CA PRO A 224 35.60 -4.49 16.83
C PRO A 224 36.47 -3.23 16.91
N SER A 225 37.40 -3.08 15.96
CA SER A 225 38.05 -1.79 15.69
C SER A 225 37.17 -0.92 14.76
N ARG A 226 37.27 0.40 14.96
CA ARG A 226 36.32 1.44 14.52
C ARG A 226 36.31 1.79 13.03
N ASP A 227 37.11 1.15 12.18
CA ASP A 227 37.15 1.43 10.73
C ASP A 227 36.85 0.19 9.88
N SER A 228 35.75 -0.49 10.19
CA SER A 228 35.31 -1.64 9.39
C SER A 228 34.59 -1.21 8.10
N PRO A 229 34.70 -1.97 6.99
CA PRO A 229 33.93 -1.78 5.75
C PRO A 229 32.40 -1.67 5.98
N ALA A 230 31.92 -2.24 7.08
CA ALA A 230 30.56 -2.11 7.60
C ALA A 230 30.14 -0.64 7.83
N GLY A 231 31.04 0.25 8.23
CA GLY A 231 30.76 1.68 8.44
C GLY A 231 30.51 2.45 7.14
N ARG A 232 31.22 2.11 6.06
CA ARG A 232 30.96 2.64 4.72
C ARG A 232 29.69 2.06 4.10
N ALA A 233 29.45 0.75 4.26
CA ALA A 233 28.21 0.10 3.83
C ALA A 233 26.96 0.68 4.53
N ARG A 234 27.07 1.01 5.82
CA ARG A 234 25.98 1.61 6.61
C ARG A 234 25.65 3.05 6.21
N ARG A 235 26.64 3.82 5.73
CA ARG A 235 26.42 5.17 5.17
C ARG A 235 25.82 5.13 3.77
N GLN A 236 26.20 4.18 2.91
CA GLN A 236 25.55 3.98 1.60
C GLN A 236 24.13 3.40 1.71
N ALA A 237 23.87 2.50 2.67
CA ALA A 237 22.55 1.90 2.90
C ALA A 237 21.46 2.91 3.28
N ASN A 238 21.82 4.09 3.80
CA ASN A 238 20.85 5.13 4.15
C ASN A 238 20.36 5.95 2.94
N LEU A 239 21.11 6.00 1.83
CA LEU A 239 20.71 6.71 0.61
C LEU A 239 19.86 5.86 -0.35
N SER A 240 19.83 4.54 -0.14
CA SER A 240 19.13 3.57 -1.00
C SER A 240 17.77 3.11 -0.46
N ARG A 241 17.28 3.69 0.64
CA ARG A 241 16.02 3.29 1.26
C ARG A 241 14.85 4.01 0.60
N LEU A 242 13.86 3.23 0.16
CA LEU A 242 12.56 3.73 -0.26
C LEU A 242 11.96 4.59 0.88
N PRO A 243 11.76 5.90 0.71
CA PRO A 243 11.24 6.73 1.79
C PRO A 243 9.74 6.45 1.98
N LEU A 244 9.35 6.19 3.22
CA LEU A 244 7.94 6.15 3.62
C LEU A 244 7.53 7.56 4.03
N HIS A 245 6.43 8.08 3.47
CA HIS A 245 5.92 9.41 3.82
C HIS A 245 4.71 9.32 4.75
N TYR A 246 3.88 8.29 4.53
CA TYR A 246 2.68 8.04 5.28
C TYR A 246 2.53 6.54 5.51
N HIS A 247 2.04 6.17 6.69
CA HIS A 247 1.60 4.81 6.98
C HIS A 247 0.15 4.88 7.41
N ILE A 248 -0.70 4.21 6.64
CA ILE A 248 -2.14 4.13 6.88
C ILE A 248 -2.44 2.73 7.37
N THR A 249 -3.02 2.61 8.56
CA THR A 249 -3.60 1.36 9.04
C THR A 249 -5.10 1.44 8.85
N LEU A 250 -5.67 0.45 8.17
CA LEU A 250 -7.10 0.34 7.94
C LEU A 250 -7.66 -0.78 8.81
N HIS A 251 -8.73 -0.50 9.54
CA HIS A 251 -9.49 -1.52 10.26
C HIS A 251 -10.98 -1.30 10.01
N PRO A 252 -11.77 -2.39 9.94
CA PRO A 252 -13.21 -2.27 10.05
C PRO A 252 -13.57 -1.52 11.33
N ALA A 253 -14.65 -0.72 11.29
CA ALA A 253 -15.20 -0.14 12.50
C ALA A 253 -15.44 -1.26 13.55
N PRO A 254 -15.01 -1.08 14.80
CA PRO A 254 -15.16 -2.10 15.82
C PRO A 254 -16.63 -2.44 15.99
N ILE A 255 -16.94 -3.74 16.00
CA ILE A 255 -18.27 -4.24 16.29
C ILE A 255 -18.17 -4.99 17.60
N ASP A 256 -18.72 -4.41 18.66
CA ASP A 256 -18.64 -4.96 20.01
C ASP A 256 -19.04 -6.44 20.02
N PRO A 257 -18.23 -7.37 20.56
CA PRO A 257 -18.63 -8.76 20.61
C PRO A 257 -19.93 -8.91 21.41
N PHE A 258 -20.71 -9.95 21.12
CA PHE A 258 -21.86 -10.27 21.96
C PHE A 258 -21.38 -10.47 23.41
N PRO A 259 -22.07 -9.87 24.41
CA PRO A 259 -21.71 -10.09 25.81
C PRO A 259 -21.72 -11.58 26.13
N ALA A 260 -20.79 -12.04 26.96
CA ALA A 260 -20.68 -13.46 27.31
C ALA A 260 -21.94 -14.04 27.97
N SER A 261 -22.84 -13.17 28.46
CA SER A 261 -24.14 -13.54 29.00
C SER A 261 -25.19 -13.89 27.94
N TYR A 262 -24.96 -13.60 26.66
CA TYR A 262 -25.90 -13.92 25.59
C TYR A 262 -25.93 -15.43 25.32
N THR A 263 -27.13 -15.98 25.29
CA THR A 263 -27.37 -17.28 24.69
C THR A 263 -27.28 -17.20 23.18
N LEU A 264 -27.06 -18.34 22.52
CA LEU A 264 -27.03 -18.42 21.05
C LEU A 264 -28.35 -17.92 20.43
N ALA A 265 -29.49 -18.21 21.06
CA ALA A 265 -30.79 -17.76 20.56
C ALA A 265 -30.93 -16.23 20.62
N GLU A 266 -30.44 -15.59 21.69
CA GLU A 266 -30.43 -14.13 21.82
C GLU A 266 -29.45 -13.48 20.83
N ALA A 267 -28.29 -14.10 20.60
CA ALA A 267 -27.33 -13.63 19.60
C ALA A 267 -27.94 -13.67 18.18
N ILE A 268 -28.61 -14.77 17.81
CA ILE A 268 -29.31 -14.89 16.53
C ILE A 268 -30.43 -13.83 16.41
N ALA A 269 -31.20 -13.63 17.48
CA ALA A 269 -32.27 -12.63 17.48
C ALA A 269 -31.75 -11.21 17.24
N GLN A 270 -30.53 -10.89 17.70
CA GLN A 270 -29.91 -9.58 17.53
C GLN A 270 -29.01 -9.45 16.30
N GLU A 271 -28.77 -10.53 15.56
CA GLU A 271 -27.88 -10.54 14.40
C GLU A 271 -28.30 -9.53 13.34
N HIS A 272 -29.61 -9.28 13.15
CA HIS A 272 -30.09 -8.30 12.17
C HIS A 272 -29.62 -6.85 12.46
N MET A 273 -29.48 -6.46 13.73
CA MET A 273 -28.96 -5.15 14.11
C MET A 273 -27.46 -5.06 13.86
N ARG A 274 -26.71 -6.12 14.16
CA ARG A 274 -25.28 -6.21 13.84
C ARG A 274 -25.03 -6.23 12.35
N ALA A 275 -25.83 -6.98 11.60
CA ALA A 275 -25.75 -7.04 10.15
C ALA A 275 -25.90 -5.64 9.54
N ALA A 276 -26.74 -4.77 10.11
CA ALA A 276 -26.83 -3.37 9.66
C ALA A 276 -25.51 -2.59 9.88
N LEU A 277 -24.80 -2.82 10.99
CA LEU A 277 -23.49 -2.22 11.29
C LEU A 277 -22.38 -2.81 10.40
N VAL A 278 -22.37 -4.13 10.19
CA VAL A 278 -21.45 -4.82 9.26
C VAL A 278 -21.67 -4.31 7.83
N ASN A 279 -22.93 -4.26 7.39
CA ASN A 279 -23.32 -3.81 6.06
C ASN A 279 -23.11 -2.31 5.87
N LYS A 280 -22.97 -1.53 6.95
CA LYS A 280 -22.52 -0.14 6.88
C LYS A 280 -21.14 -0.07 6.20
N GLY A 281 -20.30 -1.09 6.38
CA GLY A 281 -19.02 -1.23 5.69
C GLY A 281 -18.06 -0.08 5.97
N GLU A 282 -18.15 0.49 7.17
CA GLU A 282 -17.32 1.61 7.62
C GLU A 282 -15.92 1.12 7.97
N ILE A 283 -14.93 1.79 7.41
CA ILE A 283 -13.51 1.51 7.57
C ILE A 283 -12.90 2.74 8.24
N GLN A 284 -12.28 2.52 9.39
CA GLN A 284 -11.48 3.51 10.07
C GLN A 284 -10.03 3.41 9.60
N GLY A 285 -9.46 4.57 9.32
CA GLY A 285 -8.11 4.75 8.84
C GLY A 285 -7.29 5.58 9.81
N LEU A 286 -6.14 5.06 10.20
CA LEU A 286 -5.20 5.71 11.10
C LEU A 286 -3.94 6.06 10.32
N LEU A 287 -3.59 7.34 10.27
CA LEU A 287 -2.47 7.90 9.52
C LEU A 287 -1.35 8.28 10.48
N ARG A 288 -0.15 7.74 10.19
CA ARG A 288 1.11 8.16 10.81
C ARG A 288 2.07 8.73 9.79
N THR A 289 2.84 9.75 10.20
CA THR A 289 3.89 10.36 9.40
C THR A 289 5.24 10.14 10.08
N PRO A 290 6.26 9.57 9.39
CA PRO A 290 7.58 9.38 9.99
C PRO A 290 8.17 10.68 10.53
N GLY A 291 8.68 10.64 11.77
CA GLY A 291 9.21 11.81 12.47
C GLY A 291 8.15 12.69 13.16
N SER A 292 6.86 12.34 13.07
CA SER A 292 5.78 12.98 13.82
C SER A 292 5.19 12.01 14.84
N SER A 293 4.80 12.53 16.01
CA SER A 293 3.98 11.81 16.99
C SER A 293 2.48 11.99 16.77
N ASP A 294 2.08 12.86 15.82
CA ASP A 294 0.68 13.09 15.47
C ASP A 294 0.09 11.87 14.74
N VAL A 295 -1.03 11.37 15.24
CA VAL A 295 -1.83 10.31 14.63
C VAL A 295 -3.15 10.93 14.21
N ARG A 296 -3.45 10.88 12.91
CA ARG A 296 -4.72 11.38 12.37
C ARG A 296 -5.65 10.23 12.07
N GLU A 297 -6.93 10.42 12.35
CA GLU A 297 -7.98 9.46 12.04
C GLU A 297 -8.83 9.98 10.89
N PHE A 298 -9.32 9.07 10.06
CA PHE A 298 -10.35 9.32 9.07
C PHE A 298 -11.24 8.09 8.94
N ALA A 299 -12.49 8.28 8.54
CA ALA A 299 -13.41 7.19 8.25
C ALA A 299 -13.89 7.27 6.81
N PHE A 300 -14.12 6.11 6.21
CA PHE A 300 -14.78 6.03 4.91
C PHE A 300 -15.61 4.77 4.81
N ARG A 301 -16.57 4.78 3.88
CA ARG A 301 -17.45 3.67 3.59
C ARG A 301 -17.34 3.28 2.13
N ILE A 302 -17.25 1.99 1.88
CA ILE A 302 -17.27 1.44 0.53
C ILE A 302 -18.72 1.03 0.21
N GLY A 303 -19.42 1.86 -0.57
CA GLY A 303 -20.74 1.54 -1.10
C GLY A 303 -20.67 0.91 -2.49
N ASP A 304 -21.81 0.44 -3.00
CA ASP A 304 -21.92 -0.25 -4.28
C ASP A 304 -21.58 0.61 -5.49
N ARG A 305 -21.64 1.94 -5.40
CA ARG A 305 -21.33 2.82 -6.54
C ARG A 305 -20.44 3.99 -6.15
N GLU A 306 -19.98 4.04 -4.91
CA GLU A 306 -19.25 5.18 -4.40
C GLU A 306 -18.44 4.81 -3.15
N ILE A 307 -17.33 5.51 -2.96
CA ILE A 307 -16.62 5.57 -1.69
C ILE A 307 -16.99 6.90 -1.03
N PHE A 308 -17.61 6.82 0.14
CA PHE A 308 -17.97 7.98 0.96
C PHE A 308 -16.86 8.20 1.97
N VAL A 309 -16.31 9.41 2.05
CA VAL A 309 -15.31 9.78 3.05
C VAL A 309 -16.00 10.74 4.00
N ASP A 310 -15.95 10.47 5.29
CA ASP A 310 -16.49 11.38 6.29
C ASP A 310 -15.55 12.59 6.37
N GLU A 311 -16.07 13.79 6.07
CA GLU A 311 -15.32 15.00 6.34
C GLU A 311 -15.32 15.22 7.86
N PRO A 312 -14.14 15.45 8.48
CA PRO A 312 -14.14 15.84 9.89
C PRO A 312 -14.95 17.13 10.02
N GLU A 313 -15.94 17.13 10.91
CA GLU A 313 -16.74 18.33 11.20
C GLU A 313 -15.77 19.50 11.41
N ARG A 314 -15.82 20.50 10.53
CA ARG A 314 -15.08 21.74 10.78
C ARG A 314 -15.65 22.31 12.07
N PRO A 315 -14.82 22.57 13.10
CA PRO A 315 -15.30 23.31 14.24
C PRO A 315 -15.83 24.68 13.75
N PRO A 316 -16.95 25.16 14.32
CA PRO A 316 -17.65 26.37 13.88
C PRO A 316 -16.80 27.64 13.95
#